data_AF-A0A1V5U5H0-F1
#
_entry.id   AF-A0A1V5U5H0-F1
#
_cell.length_a   1.000
_cell.length_b   1.000
_cell.length_c   1.000
_cell.angle_alpha   90.00
_cell.angle_beta   90.00
_cell.angle_gamma   90.00
#
_symmetry.space_group_name_H-M   'P 1'
#
loop_
_entity.id
_entity.type
_entity.pdbx_description
1 polymer ?
#
loop_
_entity_poly.entity_id
_entity_poly.type
_entity_poly.pdbx_seq_one_letter_code
_entity_poly.pdbx_strand_id
1 'polypeptide(L)'
;MVIPPLKDVTRLVIGLNQADFAMKGKNFIHKDNMPDNTLLKFLSDKAFSIQHRLKSLTSVTVPLTFYSAETGYNVTEFLDMIIDNIPDKKRYLG
;
A
#
# COMPACT_ATOMS: atom_id res chain seq x y z
N MET A 1 7.10 9.72 -1.52
CA MET A 1 6.14 9.79 -0.40
C MET A 1 6.79 10.57 0.73
N VAL A 2 6.24 11.74 1.05
CA VAL A 2 6.64 12.52 2.23
C VAL A 2 5.87 11.95 3.42
N ILE A 3 6.57 11.61 4.51
CA ILE A 3 5.95 11.26 5.79
C ILE A 3 6.21 12.44 6.72
N PRO A 4 5.27 13.37 6.92
CA PRO A 4 5.39 14.34 8.00
C PRO A 4 5.41 13.61 9.35
N PRO A 5 6.06 14.16 10.38
CA PRO A 5 6.05 13.56 11.71
C PRO A 5 4.61 13.54 12.25
N LEU A 6 3.96 12.40 12.13
CA LEU A 6 2.62 12.17 12.66
C LEU A 6 2.76 11.83 14.14
N LYS A 7 2.32 12.76 15.01
CA LYS A 7 2.24 12.54 16.47
C LYS A 7 1.32 11.38 16.87
N ASP A 8 0.55 10.83 15.93
CA ASP A 8 -0.43 9.78 16.16
C ASP A 8 -0.42 8.78 14.99
N VAL A 9 0.43 7.75 15.11
CA VAL A 9 0.62 6.67 14.14
C VAL A 9 -0.52 5.64 14.14
N THR A 10 -1.55 5.81 14.98
CA THR A 10 -2.68 4.88 15.14
C THR A 10 -3.60 4.78 13.91
N ARG A 11 -3.37 5.57 12.86
CA ARG A 11 -4.28 5.72 11.71
C ARG A 11 -3.57 5.73 10.35
N LEU A 12 -2.43 5.06 10.24
CA LEU A 12 -1.65 5.03 9.00
C LEU A 12 -2.01 3.80 8.16
N VAL A 13 -2.33 4.02 6.89
CA VAL A 13 -2.48 3.00 5.84
C VAL A 13 -1.57 3.39 4.68
N ILE A 14 -0.91 2.41 4.05
CA ILE A 14 0.03 2.69 2.95
C ILE A 14 -0.41 1.97 1.68
N GLY A 15 -0.70 2.74 0.64
CA GLY A 15 -0.89 2.22 -0.72
C GLY A 15 0.34 2.51 -1.58
N LEU A 16 1.00 1.47 -2.09
CA LEU A 16 2.06 1.60 -3.08
C LEU A 16 1.45 1.65 -4.49
N ASN A 17 1.29 2.86 -5.02
CA ASN A 17 0.81 3.06 -6.39
C ASN A 17 1.87 2.61 -7.42
N GLN A 18 1.48 2.60 -8.70
CA GLN A 18 2.29 2.27 -9.88
C GLN A 18 2.81 0.81 -9.86
N ALA A 19 1.96 -0.12 -9.41
CA ALA A 19 2.26 -1.55 -9.49
C ALA A 19 2.44 -2.03 -10.95
N ASP A 20 1.77 -1.39 -11.90
CA ASP A 20 1.89 -1.63 -13.34
C ASP A 20 3.26 -1.23 -13.89
N PHE A 21 3.87 -0.17 -13.37
CA PHE A 21 5.16 0.33 -13.82
C PHE A 21 6.34 -0.17 -12.97
N ALA A 22 6.07 -0.94 -11.92
CA ALA A 22 7.11 -1.64 -11.17
C ALA A 22 7.93 -2.55 -12.11
N MET A 23 9.21 -2.76 -11.78
CA MET A 23 10.17 -3.41 -12.68
C MET A 23 10.24 -2.80 -14.10
N LYS A 24 9.96 -1.49 -14.23
CA LYS A 24 9.90 -0.75 -15.51
C LYS A 24 8.82 -1.26 -16.47
N GLY A 25 7.68 -1.70 -15.93
CA GLY A 25 6.57 -2.25 -16.72
C GLY A 25 6.77 -3.70 -17.16
N LYS A 26 7.90 -4.32 -16.84
CA LYS A 26 8.12 -5.75 -17.12
C LYS A 26 7.21 -6.57 -16.23
N ASN A 27 6.75 -7.71 -16.74
CA ASN A 27 6.00 -8.72 -15.99
C ASN A 27 4.62 -8.25 -15.52
N PHE A 28 4.13 -7.11 -16.03
CA PHE A 28 2.74 -6.72 -15.91
C PHE A 28 1.96 -7.19 -17.14
N ILE A 29 0.92 -7.98 -16.91
CA ILE A 29 0.08 -8.58 -17.96
C ILE A 29 -1.05 -7.60 -18.29
N HIS A 30 -0.81 -6.70 -19.25
CA HIS A 30 -1.76 -5.64 -19.62
C HIS A 30 -3.14 -6.16 -20.08
N LYS A 31 -3.21 -7.35 -20.70
CA LYS A 31 -4.50 -7.93 -21.11
C LYS A 31 -5.41 -8.26 -19.93
N ASP A 32 -4.81 -8.60 -18.78
CA ASP A 32 -5.52 -9.08 -17.59
C ASP A 32 -5.46 -8.05 -16.44
N ASN A 33 -4.82 -6.88 -16.67
CA ASN A 33 -4.56 -5.85 -15.66
C ASN A 33 -3.98 -6.41 -14.36
N MET A 34 -2.98 -7.30 -14.44
CA MET A 34 -2.40 -7.94 -13.26
C MET A 34 -0.90 -8.25 -13.44
N PRO A 35 -0.12 -8.31 -12.35
CA PRO A 35 1.25 -8.81 -12.38
C PRO A 35 1.29 -10.32 -12.62
N ASP A 36 2.35 -10.80 -13.27
CA ASP A 36 2.70 -12.22 -13.19
C ASP A 36 3.32 -12.57 -11.83
N ASN A 37 3.68 -13.85 -11.63
CA ASN A 37 4.29 -14.32 -10.39
C ASN A 37 5.63 -13.63 -10.04
N THR A 38 6.41 -13.24 -11.04
CA THR A 38 7.68 -12.53 -10.84
C THR A 38 7.44 -11.13 -10.30
N LEU A 39 6.53 -10.39 -10.94
CA LEU A 39 6.19 -9.04 -10.50
C LEU A 39 5.46 -9.04 -9.15
N LEU A 40 4.57 -10.01 -8.94
CA LEU A 40 3.85 -10.18 -7.68
C LEU A 40 4.82 -10.44 -6.52
N LYS A 41 5.82 -11.31 -6.72
CA LYS A 41 6.88 -11.54 -5.73
C LYS A 41 7.68 -10.28 -5.44
N PHE A 42 8.09 -9.55 -6.48
CA PHE A 42 8.81 -8.29 -6.32
C PHE A 42 8.01 -7.24 -5.50
N LEU A 43 6.72 -7.09 -5.81
CA LEU A 43 5.83 -6.18 -5.09
C LEU A 43 5.63 -6.60 -3.64
N SER A 44 5.48 -7.91 -3.39
CA SER A 44 5.32 -8.49 -2.05
C SER A 44 6.58 -8.33 -1.19
N ASP A 45 7.77 -8.58 -1.75
CA ASP A 45 9.04 -8.40 -1.05
C ASP A 45 9.27 -6.92 -0.68
N LYS A 46 8.87 -6.01 -1.58
CA LYS A 46 8.94 -4.56 -1.33
C LYS A 46 7.96 -4.13 -0.24
N ALA A 47 6.73 -4.61 -0.28
CA ALA A 47 5.71 -4.39 0.74
C ALA A 47 6.21 -4.85 2.11
N PHE A 48 6.71 -6.10 2.18
CA PHE A 48 7.27 -6.68 3.40
C PHE A 48 8.43 -5.85 3.96
N SER A 49 9.38 -5.46 3.11
CA SER A 49 10.53 -4.63 3.52
C SER A 49 10.10 -3.30 4.15
N ILE A 50 9.10 -2.63 3.55
CA ILE A 50 8.58 -1.36 4.08
C ILE A 50 7.87 -1.58 5.41
N GLN A 51 7.00 -2.59 5.51
CA GLN A 51 6.29 -2.91 6.75
C GLN A 51 7.26 -3.27 7.87
N HIS A 52 8.27 -4.10 7.60
CA HIS A 52 9.29 -4.49 8.57
C HIS A 52 10.05 -3.27 9.10
N ARG A 53 10.47 -2.36 8.22
CA ARG A 53 11.18 -1.13 8.61
C ARG A 53 10.30 -0.20 9.46
N LEU A 54 9.02 -0.05 9.11
CA LEU A 54 8.10 0.75 9.90
C LEU A 54 7.89 0.13 11.29
N LYS A 55 7.71 -1.20 11.35
CA LYS A 55 7.56 -1.93 12.61
C LYS A 55 8.80 -1.79 13.50
N SER A 56 9.99 -1.92 12.94
CA SER A 56 11.24 -1.80 13.72
C SER A 56 11.48 -0.40 14.26
N LEU A 57 11.02 0.65 13.54
CA LEU A 57 11.25 2.05 13.93
C LEU A 57 10.16 2.61 14.86
N THR A 58 8.93 2.10 14.76
CA THR A 58 7.77 2.71 15.44
C THR A 58 7.04 1.76 16.37
N SER A 59 7.39 0.47 16.37
CA SER A 59 6.63 -0.61 17.02
C SER A 59 5.18 -0.75 16.53
N VAL A 60 4.77 -0.01 15.50
CA VAL A 60 3.44 -0.06 14.90
C VAL A 60 3.45 -0.93 13.65
N THR A 61 2.45 -1.80 13.53
CA THR A 61 2.19 -2.54 12.30
C THR A 61 1.24 -1.70 11.45
N VAL A 62 1.63 -1.41 10.21
CA VAL A 62 0.90 -0.53 9.30
C VAL A 62 0.35 -1.37 8.15
N PRO A 63 -0.98 -1.38 7.91
CA PRO A 63 -1.58 -2.00 6.74
C PRO A 63 -0.97 -1.42 5.46
N LEU A 64 -0.58 -2.30 4.54
CA LEU A 64 0.06 -1.92 3.30
C LEU A 64 -0.39 -2.82 2.15
N THR A 65 -0.75 -2.20 1.03
CA THR A 65 -1.02 -2.90 -0.24
C THR A 65 -0.33 -2.18 -1.39
N PHE A 66 -0.30 -2.81 -2.57
CA PHE A 66 0.17 -2.21 -3.82
C PHE A 66 -0.94 -2.24 -4.87
N TYR A 67 -1.03 -1.19 -5.69
CA TYR A 67 -2.10 -1.02 -6.67
C TYR A 67 -1.61 -0.20 -7.88
N SER A 68 -2.43 -0.18 -8.94
CA SER A 68 -2.22 0.69 -10.09
C SER A 68 -3.47 1.53 -10.32
N ALA A 69 -3.35 2.84 -10.09
CA ALA A 69 -4.41 3.78 -10.45
C ALA A 69 -4.65 3.84 -11.97
N GLU A 70 -3.61 3.58 -12.76
CA GLU A 70 -3.66 3.65 -14.23
C GLU A 70 -4.47 2.49 -14.82
N THR A 71 -4.24 1.27 -14.32
CA THR A 71 -4.85 0.05 -14.88
C THR A 71 -6.03 -0.48 -14.09
N GLY A 72 -6.26 0.06 -12.88
CA GLY A 72 -7.26 -0.43 -11.93
C GLY A 72 -6.84 -1.66 -11.12
N TYR A 73 -5.62 -2.19 -11.34
CA TYR A 73 -5.13 -3.35 -10.59
C TYR A 73 -5.14 -3.07 -9.08
N ASN A 74 -5.81 -3.95 -8.33
CA ASN A 74 -5.85 -3.98 -6.88
C ASN A 74 -6.37 -2.70 -6.20
N VAL A 75 -7.11 -1.85 -6.94
CA VAL A 75 -7.71 -0.63 -6.40
C VAL A 75 -8.79 -0.94 -5.37
N THR A 76 -9.61 -1.98 -5.59
CA THR A 76 -10.65 -2.40 -4.62
C THR A 76 -10.03 -2.77 -3.28
N GLU A 77 -9.01 -3.62 -3.27
CA GLU A 77 -8.27 -3.98 -2.04
C GLU A 77 -7.69 -2.75 -1.33
N PHE A 78 -7.18 -1.78 -2.10
CA PHE A 78 -6.68 -0.54 -1.52
C PHE A 78 -7.79 0.30 -0.88
N LEU A 79 -8.96 0.39 -1.50
CA LEU A 79 -10.12 1.09 -0.95
C LEU A 79 -10.71 0.37 0.26
N ASP A 80 -10.84 -0.95 0.21
CA ASP A 80 -11.32 -1.77 1.32
C ASP A 80 -10.39 -1.62 2.52
N MET A 81 -9.06 -1.70 2.30
CA MET A 81 -8.08 -1.43 3.34
C MET A 81 -8.19 -0.02 3.93
N ILE A 82 -8.52 1.00 3.12
CA ILE A 82 -8.80 2.33 3.65
C ILE A 82 -10.06 2.28 4.53
N ILE A 83 -11.16 1.73 4.01
CA ILE A 83 -12.46 1.66 4.70
C ILE A 83 -12.33 0.95 6.06
N ASP A 84 -11.67 -0.21 6.08
CA ASP A 84 -11.46 -1.02 7.29
C ASP A 84 -10.60 -0.31 8.35
N ASN A 85 -9.84 0.70 7.95
CA ASN A 85 -8.97 1.47 8.82
C ASN A 85 -9.47 2.92 9.05
N ILE A 86 -10.66 3.26 8.54
CA ILE A 86 -11.35 4.51 8.90
C ILE A 86 -11.98 4.32 10.29
N PRO A 87 -11.66 5.18 11.28
CA PRO A 87 -12.25 5.07 12.60
C PRO A 87 -13.73 5.49 12.60
N ASP A 88 -14.57 4.72 13.30
CA ASP A 88 -16.03 4.94 13.44
C ASP A 88 -16.42 6.33 13.95
N LYS A 89 -15.51 6.98 14.70
CA LYS A 89 -15.72 8.32 15.23
C LYS A 89 -14.84 9.34 14.50
N LYS A 90 -15.49 10.41 14.02
CA LYS A 90 -14.79 11.60 13.50
C LYS A 90 -13.76 12.06 14.53
N ARG A 91 -12.57 12.44 14.04
CA ARG A 91 -11.51 13.00 14.88
C ARG A 91 -12.09 14.20 15.62
N TYR A 92 -12.20 14.11 16.94
CA TYR A 92 -12.60 15.25 17.76
C TYR A 92 -11.44 16.24 17.70
N LEU A 93 -11.59 17.26 16.86
CA LEU A 93 -10.72 18.42 16.86
C LEU A 93 -11.26 19.27 18.00
N GLY A 94 -10.80 18.99 19.22
CA GLY A 94 -11.07 19.85 20.37
C GLY A 94 -10.55 21.26 20.12
#